data_AF-A0A7S2WK78-F1
#
_entry.id   AF-A0A7S2WK78-F1
#
_cell.length_a   1.000
_cell.length_b   1.000
_cell.length_c   1.000
_cell.angle_alpha   90.00
_cell.angle_beta   90.00
_cell.angle_gamma   90.00
#
_symmetry.space_group_name_H-M   'P 1'
#
loop_
_entity.id
_entity.type
_entity.pdbx_description
1 polymer ?
#
loop_
_entity_poly.entity_id
_entity_poly.type
_entity_poly.pdbx_seq_one_letter_code
_entity_poly.pdbx_strand_id
1 'polypeptide(L)'
;GKGFMYSFLPPSGFLEGNKPLKTHLDEINFTKEGVRGYQYGITVDPVRLKSLSEFGTPEQVAAKIVMAEVNRDGIFQVTLYKDPLEDPVTGAYEIDYVSDGKRGKKHLMTRTAVKDGMLYVL
;
A
#
# COMPACT_ATOMS: atom_id res chain seq x y z
N GLY A 1 6.58 -12.62 5.58
CA GLY A 1 6.87 -11.75 6.73
C GLY A 1 7.25 -12.54 7.95
N LYS A 2 7.58 -11.87 9.06
CA LYS A 2 7.99 -12.52 10.31
C LYS A 2 6.79 -13.18 10.99
N GLY A 3 6.43 -14.39 10.55
CA GLY A 3 5.30 -15.16 11.10
C GLY A 3 3.94 -14.87 10.45
N PHE A 4 3.90 -14.08 9.37
CA PHE A 4 2.69 -13.77 8.61
C PHE A 4 2.74 -14.34 7.19
N MET A 5 1.56 -14.68 6.65
CA MET A 5 1.39 -15.37 5.35
C MET A 5 1.56 -14.45 4.13
N TYR A 6 2.77 -13.92 3.94
CA TYR A 6 3.13 -13.23 2.71
C TYR A 6 4.59 -13.48 2.34
N SER A 7 4.87 -13.44 1.04
CA SER A 7 6.21 -13.41 0.46
C SER A 7 6.31 -12.23 -0.49
N PHE A 8 7.39 -11.48 -0.40
CA PHE A 8 7.68 -10.40 -1.32
C PHE A 8 9.14 -10.48 -1.72
N LEU A 9 9.39 -10.44 -3.03
CA LEU A 9 10.72 -10.38 -3.59
C LEU A 9 10.94 -8.94 -4.12
N PRO A 10 11.68 -8.09 -3.40
CA PRO A 10 11.95 -6.75 -3.87
C PRO A 10 12.86 -6.80 -5.12
N PRO A 11 12.85 -5.76 -5.96
CA PRO A 11 13.79 -5.65 -7.07
C PRO A 11 15.25 -5.71 -6.61
N SER A 12 16.15 -6.11 -7.53
CA SER A 12 17.58 -6.25 -7.22
C SER A 12 18.20 -4.96 -6.66
N GLY A 13 18.97 -5.11 -5.59
CA GLY A 13 19.66 -4.02 -4.90
C GLY A 13 18.83 -3.27 -3.86
N PHE A 14 17.56 -3.63 -3.66
CA PHE A 14 16.78 -3.17 -2.52
C PHE A 14 17.08 -4.02 -1.29
N LEU A 15 17.27 -3.36 -0.14
CA LEU A 15 17.60 -3.98 1.13
C LEU A 15 16.52 -3.65 2.16
N GLU A 16 16.24 -4.61 3.05
CA GLU A 16 15.34 -4.42 4.18
C GLU A 16 15.93 -3.37 5.14
N GLY A 17 15.16 -2.35 5.45
CA GLY A 17 15.44 -1.34 6.45
C GLY A 17 14.59 -1.56 7.70
N ASN A 18 15.18 -1.27 8.86
CA ASN A 18 14.45 -1.29 10.13
C ASN A 18 13.82 0.08 10.39
N LYS A 19 12.52 0.10 10.72
CA LYS A 19 11.91 1.27 11.34
C LYS A 19 12.18 1.25 12.86
N PRO A 20 12.57 2.39 13.45
CA PRO A 20 12.85 2.46 14.89
C PRO A 20 11.58 2.33 15.76
N LEU A 21 10.39 2.58 15.19
CA LEU A 21 9.10 2.43 15.88
C LEU A 21 8.20 1.50 15.08
N LYS A 22 7.67 0.48 15.77
CA LYS A 22 6.71 -0.48 15.21
C LYS A 22 5.29 0.05 15.41
N THR A 23 4.60 0.42 14.33
CA THR A 23 3.20 0.89 14.36
C THR A 23 2.19 -0.17 13.90
N HIS A 24 2.68 -1.26 13.32
CA HIS A 24 1.88 -2.37 12.76
C HIS A 24 2.30 -3.71 13.39
N LEU A 25 1.52 -4.78 13.21
CA LEU A 25 1.91 -6.11 13.70
C LEU A 25 3.13 -6.67 12.97
N ASP A 26 3.25 -6.38 11.69
CA ASP A 26 4.48 -6.52 10.90
C ASP A 26 4.66 -5.27 10.06
N GLU A 27 5.91 -4.84 9.90
CA GLU A 27 6.25 -3.74 9.03
C GLU A 27 7.67 -3.93 8.49
N ILE A 28 7.78 -4.02 7.17
CA ILE A 28 9.05 -4.20 6.47
C ILE A 28 9.16 -3.13 5.38
N ASN A 29 10.23 -2.36 5.39
CA ASN A 29 10.50 -1.39 4.33
C ASN A 29 11.75 -1.81 3.55
N PHE A 30 11.73 -1.63 2.25
CA PHE A 30 12.86 -1.89 1.37
C PHE A 30 13.27 -0.59 0.69
N THR A 31 14.57 -0.28 0.78
CA THR A 31 15.17 0.89 0.12
C THR A 31 16.43 0.48 -0.62
N LYS A 32 16.87 1.30 -1.57
CA LYS A 32 18.10 1.07 -2.31
C LYS A 32 19.11 2.17 -1.97
N GLU A 33 20.30 1.76 -1.54
CA GLU A 33 21.36 2.69 -1.19
C GLU A 33 21.68 3.62 -2.37
N GLY A 34 21.87 4.91 -2.08
CA GLY A 34 22.13 5.94 -3.09
C GLY A 34 20.92 6.37 -3.93
N VAL A 35 19.77 5.69 -3.83
CA VAL A 35 18.55 6.04 -4.58
C VAL A 35 17.48 6.57 -3.62
N ARG A 36 17.13 7.84 -3.76
CA ARG A 36 16.05 8.48 -2.98
C ARG A 36 14.73 8.44 -3.75
N GLY A 37 13.62 8.40 -3.02
CA GLY A 37 12.27 8.48 -3.59
C GLY A 37 11.66 7.16 -4.06
N TYR A 38 12.43 6.07 -4.05
CA TYR A 38 11.95 4.73 -4.38
C TYR A 38 12.04 3.84 -3.14
N GLN A 39 10.90 3.28 -2.74
CA GLN A 39 10.79 2.39 -1.60
C GLN A 39 9.62 1.44 -1.79
N TYR A 40 9.70 0.28 -1.15
CA TYR A 40 8.58 -0.64 -0.97
C TYR A 40 8.33 -0.78 0.52
N GLY A 41 7.07 -0.90 0.94
CA GLY A 41 6.72 -1.08 2.34
C GLY A 41 5.60 -2.09 2.45
N ILE A 42 5.73 -3.06 3.36
CA ILE A 42 4.66 -4.00 3.66
C ILE A 42 4.24 -3.76 5.10
N THR A 43 2.95 -3.58 5.33
CA THR A 43 2.35 -3.54 6.66
C THR A 43 1.34 -4.66 6.84
N VAL A 44 1.20 -5.12 8.08
CA VAL A 44 0.19 -6.11 8.48
C VAL A 44 -0.54 -5.65 9.73
N ASP A 45 -1.86 -5.58 9.67
CA ASP A 45 -2.73 -5.13 10.76
C ASP A 45 -3.96 -6.03 10.95
N PRO A 46 -4.48 -6.18 12.18
CA PRO A 46 -5.69 -6.95 12.41
C PRO A 46 -6.92 -6.17 11.96
N VAL A 47 -7.84 -6.84 11.27
CA VAL A 47 -9.12 -6.30 10.82
C VAL A 47 -10.26 -7.25 11.13
N ARG A 48 -11.47 -6.70 11.21
CA ARG A 48 -12.70 -7.50 11.42
C ARG A 48 -13.32 -8.00 10.12
N LEU A 49 -12.87 -7.46 8.99
CA LEU A 49 -13.36 -7.81 7.66
C LEU A 49 -12.83 -9.19 7.27
N LYS A 50 -13.64 -9.96 6.53
CA LYS A 50 -13.21 -11.25 5.98
C LYS A 50 -12.57 -11.11 4.60
N SER A 51 -12.95 -10.08 3.86
CA SER A 51 -12.44 -9.76 2.53
C SER A 51 -12.51 -8.25 2.28
N LEU A 52 -11.81 -7.76 1.25
CA LEU A 52 -11.90 -6.36 0.83
C LEU A 52 -13.26 -6.00 0.24
N SER A 53 -13.97 -6.96 -0.35
CA SER A 53 -15.32 -6.75 -0.89
C SER A 53 -16.35 -6.36 0.18
N GLU A 54 -16.14 -6.71 1.46
CA GLU A 54 -16.95 -6.21 2.57
C GLU A 54 -16.73 -4.70 2.83
N PHE A 55 -15.59 -4.16 2.40
CA PHE A 55 -15.26 -2.74 2.50
C PHE A 55 -15.71 -1.92 1.28
N GLY A 56 -15.82 -2.55 0.12
CA GLY A 56 -16.31 -2.00 -1.14
C GLY A 56 -15.67 -2.63 -2.37
N THR A 57 -16.10 -2.24 -3.57
CA THR A 57 -15.45 -2.63 -4.84
C THR A 57 -14.08 -1.96 -4.98
N PRO A 58 -13.19 -2.43 -5.88
CA PRO A 58 -11.90 -1.77 -6.14
C PRO A 58 -12.02 -0.26 -6.39
N GLU A 59 -13.03 0.15 -7.17
CA GLU A 59 -13.30 1.55 -7.49
C GLU A 59 -13.73 2.34 -6.25
N GLN A 60 -14.58 1.75 -5.40
CA GLN A 60 -15.01 2.39 -4.16
C GLN A 60 -13.85 2.54 -3.17
N VAL A 61 -12.98 1.54 -3.07
CA VAL A 61 -11.78 1.59 -2.21
C VAL A 61 -10.78 2.62 -2.74
N ALA A 62 -10.54 2.65 -4.06
CA ALA A 62 -9.71 3.65 -4.69
C ALA A 62 -10.25 5.07 -4.47
N ALA A 63 -11.56 5.28 -4.62
CA ALA A 63 -12.19 6.56 -4.33
C ALA A 63 -11.99 6.99 -2.86
N LYS A 64 -12.11 6.06 -1.91
CA LYS A 64 -11.83 6.32 -0.48
C LYS A 64 -10.36 6.72 -0.25
N ILE A 65 -9.41 6.03 -0.89
CA ILE A 65 -7.98 6.36 -0.80
C ILE A 65 -7.70 7.75 -1.38
N VAL A 66 -8.22 8.03 -2.57
CA VAL A 66 -8.07 9.34 -3.22
C VAL A 66 -8.65 10.44 -2.32
N MET A 67 -9.85 10.25 -1.78
CA MET A 67 -10.47 11.21 -0.87
C MET A 67 -9.65 11.42 0.40
N ALA A 68 -9.15 10.35 1.01
CA ALA A 68 -8.30 10.44 2.19
C ALA A 68 -6.99 11.21 1.90
N GLU A 69 -6.37 10.96 0.75
CA GLU A 69 -5.12 11.61 0.35
C GLU A 69 -5.32 13.10 0.02
N VAL A 70 -6.37 13.46 -0.73
CA VAL A 70 -6.70 14.87 -1.05
C VAL A 70 -6.97 15.69 0.22
N ASN A 71 -7.53 15.07 1.27
CA ASN A 71 -7.81 15.75 2.53
C ASN A 71 -6.56 16.00 3.41
N ARG A 72 -5.38 15.54 2.99
CA ARG A 72 -4.12 15.78 3.73
C ARG A 72 -3.58 17.18 3.45
N ASP A 73 -3.03 17.83 4.48
CA ASP A 73 -2.38 19.13 4.28
C ASP A 73 -1.22 19.03 3.28
N GLY A 74 -1.25 19.94 2.31
CA GLY A 74 -0.22 20.06 1.30
C GLY A 74 -0.37 19.13 0.11
N ILE A 75 -1.47 18.40 -0.02
CA ILE A 75 -1.84 17.71 -1.26
C ILE A 75 -2.72 18.63 -2.09
N PHE A 76 -2.40 18.77 -3.38
CA PHE A 76 -3.12 19.61 -4.33
C PHE A 76 -4.04 18.79 -5.22
N GLN A 77 -3.57 17.61 -5.65
CA GLN A 77 -4.29 16.75 -6.55
C GLN A 77 -3.89 15.31 -6.34
N VAL A 78 -4.86 14.41 -6.51
CA VAL A 78 -4.62 12.97 -6.57
C VAL A 78 -5.34 12.44 -7.80
N THR A 79 -4.66 11.59 -8.57
CA THR A 79 -5.20 11.05 -9.83
C THR A 79 -4.86 9.59 -9.95
N LEU A 80 -5.85 8.75 -10.29
CA LEU A 80 -5.61 7.36 -10.61
C LEU A 80 -4.77 7.27 -11.89
N TYR A 81 -3.69 6.51 -11.85
CA TYR A 81 -2.82 6.27 -13.00
C TYR A 81 -3.35 5.12 -13.87
N LYS A 82 -4.03 4.16 -13.24
CA LYS A 82 -4.74 3.05 -13.89
C LYS A 82 -6.08 2.82 -13.21
N ASP A 83 -6.97 2.11 -13.91
CA ASP A 83 -8.20 1.63 -13.30
C ASP A 83 -7.87 0.68 -12.14
N PRO A 84 -8.57 0.79 -10.99
CA PRO A 84 -8.42 -0.15 -9.89
C PRO A 84 -8.77 -1.57 -10.34
N LEU A 85 -8.00 -2.55 -9.86
CA LEU A 85 -8.17 -3.95 -10.27
C LEU A 85 -8.29 -4.84 -9.05
N GLU A 86 -9.15 -5.86 -9.16
CA GLU A 86 -9.14 -7.01 -8.25
C GLU A 86 -8.40 -8.17 -8.92
N ASP A 87 -7.42 -8.71 -8.21
CA ASP A 87 -6.76 -9.95 -8.61
C ASP A 87 -7.70 -11.14 -8.31
N PRO A 88 -8.16 -11.89 -9.34
CA PRO A 88 -9.19 -12.91 -9.16
C PRO A 88 -8.69 -14.16 -8.42
N VAL A 89 -7.37 -14.33 -8.28
CA VAL A 89 -6.78 -15.49 -7.59
C VAL A 89 -6.63 -15.21 -6.11
N THR A 90 -6.26 -13.98 -5.75
CA THR A 90 -5.93 -13.60 -4.37
C THR A 90 -6.99 -12.74 -3.70
N GLY A 91 -7.94 -12.17 -4.46
CA GLY A 91 -8.89 -11.15 -3.98
C GLY A 91 -8.21 -9.84 -3.56
N ALA A 92 -6.96 -9.63 -4.01
CA ALA A 92 -6.19 -8.45 -3.67
C ALA A 92 -6.59 -7.27 -4.57
N TYR A 93 -6.65 -6.07 -4.01
CA TYR A 93 -6.92 -4.85 -4.77
C TYR A 93 -5.61 -4.15 -5.11
N GLU A 94 -5.44 -3.87 -6.40
CA GLU A 94 -4.33 -3.07 -6.93
C GLU A 94 -4.81 -1.67 -7.25
N ILE A 95 -4.15 -0.67 -6.66
CA ILE A 95 -4.53 0.73 -6.81
C ILE A 95 -3.26 1.52 -7.14
N ASP A 96 -3.27 2.17 -8.29
CA ASP A 96 -2.15 2.88 -8.86
C ASP A 96 -2.53 4.35 -9.03
N TYR A 97 -1.86 5.25 -8.30
CA TYR A 97 -2.23 6.66 -8.27
C TYR A 97 -1.02 7.59 -8.09
N VAL A 98 -1.21 8.83 -8.51
CA VAL A 98 -0.23 9.90 -8.39
C VAL A 98 -0.78 10.96 -7.45
N SER A 99 -0.01 11.31 -6.42
CA SER A 99 -0.30 12.36 -5.43
C SER A 99 0.65 13.54 -5.69
N ASP A 100 0.08 14.70 -6.01
CA ASP A 100 0.80 15.94 -6.25
C ASP A 100 0.58 16.90 -5.07
N GLY A 101 1.65 17.51 -4.59
CA GLY A 101 1.62 18.32 -3.38
C GLY A 101 2.84 19.20 -3.17
N LYS A 102 2.84 19.95 -2.06
CA LYS A 102 3.90 20.92 -1.68
C LYS A 102 5.31 20.34 -1.69
N ARG A 103 5.45 19.02 -1.45
CA ARG A 103 6.74 18.29 -1.38
C ARG A 103 7.10 17.57 -2.68
N GLY A 104 6.41 17.88 -3.77
CA GLY A 104 6.58 17.25 -5.07
C GLY A 104 5.63 16.09 -5.32
N LYS A 105 5.71 15.57 -6.55
CA LYS A 105 4.86 14.51 -7.07
C LYS A 105 5.34 13.13 -6.62
N LYS A 106 4.42 12.29 -6.17
CA LYS A 106 4.68 10.90 -5.77
C LYS A 106 3.78 9.96 -6.55
N HIS A 107 4.39 8.91 -7.10
CA HIS A 107 3.66 7.81 -7.70
C HIS A 107 3.58 6.69 -6.67
N LEU A 108 2.37 6.29 -6.30
CA LEU A 108 2.09 5.24 -5.34
C LEU A 108 1.34 4.11 -6.03
N MET A 109 1.82 2.89 -5.84
CA MET A 109 1.13 1.68 -6.23
C MET A 109 0.95 0.86 -4.97
N THR A 110 -0.29 0.48 -4.68
CA THR A 110 -0.57 -0.40 -3.54
C THR A 110 -1.15 -1.72 -4.00
N ARG A 111 -0.81 -2.78 -3.27
CA ARG A 111 -1.48 -4.07 -3.38
C ARG A 111 -1.99 -4.48 -2.00
N THR A 112 -3.30 -4.46 -1.86
CA THR A 112 -3.98 -4.69 -0.58
C THR A 112 -4.66 -6.05 -0.59
N ALA A 113 -4.58 -6.80 0.50
CA ALA A 113 -5.31 -8.07 0.65
C ALA A 113 -5.81 -8.24 2.09
N VAL A 114 -6.92 -8.96 2.27
CA VAL A 114 -7.38 -9.41 3.59
C VAL A 114 -7.38 -10.93 3.62
N LYS A 115 -6.75 -11.51 4.63
CA LYS A 115 -6.74 -12.96 4.86
C LYS A 115 -6.68 -13.26 6.35
N ASP A 116 -7.52 -14.17 6.82
CA ASP A 116 -7.57 -14.65 8.21
C ASP A 116 -7.63 -13.51 9.25
N GLY A 117 -8.42 -12.47 8.96
CA GLY A 117 -8.58 -11.29 9.84
C GLY A 117 -7.36 -10.37 9.87
N MET A 118 -6.44 -10.51 8.92
CA MET A 118 -5.28 -9.64 8.76
C MET A 118 -5.37 -8.88 7.43
N LEU A 119 -5.14 -7.56 7.50
CA LEU A 119 -4.98 -6.67 6.36
C LEU A 119 -3.49 -6.59 6.03
N TYR A 120 -3.18 -6.86 4.78
CA TYR A 120 -1.86 -6.76 4.20
C TYR A 120 -1.87 -5.60 3.21
N VAL A 121 -0.94 -4.65 3.35
CA VAL A 121 -0.76 -3.54 2.41
C VAL A 121 0.69 -3.53 1.97
N LEU A 122 0.93 -3.71 0.67
CA LEU A 122 2.19 -3.42 -0.02
C LEU A 122 2.10 -2.05 -0.71
#